data_AF-V9KPM6-F1
#
_entry.id   AF-V9KPM6-F1
#
_cell.length_a   1.000
_cell.length_b   1.000
_cell.length_c   1.000
_cell.angle_alpha   90.00
_cell.angle_beta   90.00
_cell.angle_gamma   90.00
#
_symmetry.space_group_name_H-M   'P 1'
#
loop_
_entity.id
_entity.type
_entity.pdbx_description
1 polymer ?
#
loop_
_entity_poly.entity_id
_entity_poly.type
_entity_poly.pdbx_seq_one_letter_code
_entity_poly.pdbx_strand_id
1 'polypeptide(L)'
;LVINFTFSQALASTRVLKHSSESSRGQCGENLAWASYDQPGKEVAERWYNEIKSYNFNCPGFSSGTGHFTAMVWKNTKKMGVGKATASDGSTFVVARYFPAGNITNQGYFEENVLPPKK
;
A
#
# COMPACT_ATOMS: atom_id res chain seq x y z
N LEU A 1 0.28 -8.31 -14.37
CA LEU A 1 -0.42 -7.15 -13.77
C LEU A 1 -0.30 -6.06 -14.81
N VAL A 2 -1.39 -5.50 -15.32
CA VAL A 2 -1.28 -4.24 -16.05
C VAL A 2 -1.03 -3.19 -14.97
N ILE A 3 0.25 -2.95 -14.67
CA ILE A 3 0.66 -1.91 -13.73
C ILE A 3 0.28 -0.61 -14.43
N ASN A 4 -0.88 -0.06 -14.07
CA ASN A 4 -1.33 1.20 -14.64
C ASN A 4 -0.50 2.32 -13.99
N PHE A 5 0.73 2.51 -14.49
CA PHE A 5 1.67 3.55 -14.07
C PHE A 5 1.05 4.96 -14.08
N THR A 6 -0.04 5.10 -14.82
CA THR A 6 -0.88 6.29 -14.97
C THR A 6 -1.48 6.80 -13.66
N PHE A 7 -1.77 5.96 -12.66
CA PHE A 7 -2.46 6.47 -11.47
C PHE A 7 -1.55 7.38 -10.62
N SER A 8 -0.27 7.02 -10.46
CA SER A 8 0.70 7.91 -9.80
C SER A 8 0.82 9.26 -10.52
N GLN A 9 0.76 9.27 -11.85
CA GLN A 9 0.77 10.50 -12.66
C GLN A 9 -0.52 11.32 -12.47
N ALA A 10 -1.67 10.67 -12.36
CA ALA A 10 -2.93 11.34 -12.05
C ALA A 10 -2.91 12.02 -10.67
N LEU A 11 -2.32 11.37 -9.65
CA LEU A 11 -2.11 11.99 -8.34
C LEU A 11 -1.16 13.19 -8.42
N ALA A 12 -0.04 13.04 -9.14
CA ALA A 12 0.94 14.12 -9.34
C ALA A 12 0.39 15.31 -10.15
N SER A 13 -0.55 15.06 -11.07
CA SER A 13 -1.22 16.13 -11.84
C SER A 13 -2.28 16.85 -11.00
N THR A 14 -3.11 16.11 -10.28
CA THR A 14 -4.22 16.67 -9.48
C THR A 14 -3.80 17.19 -8.11
N ARG A 15 -2.64 16.77 -7.61
CA ARG A 15 -2.11 17.05 -6.26
C ARG A 15 -2.99 16.54 -5.12
N VAL A 16 -3.88 15.59 -5.39
CA VAL A 16 -4.79 15.02 -4.39
C VAL A 16 -4.31 13.63 -4.03
N LEU A 17 -3.81 13.44 -2.81
CA LEU A 17 -3.48 12.10 -2.30
C LEU A 17 -4.79 11.38 -1.93
N LYS A 18 -5.32 10.62 -2.88
CA LYS A 18 -6.49 9.78 -2.66
C LYS A 18 -6.36 8.43 -3.31
N HIS A 19 -6.99 7.48 -2.67
CA HIS A 19 -7.22 6.15 -3.17
C HIS A 19 -7.97 6.18 -4.51
N SER A 20 -7.54 5.35 -5.48
CA SER A 20 -8.31 5.15 -6.72
C SER A 20 -9.70 4.55 -6.42
N SER A 21 -10.65 4.63 -7.36
CA SER A 21 -11.92 3.92 -7.20
C SER A 21 -11.70 2.41 -7.22
N GLU A 22 -12.49 1.64 -6.47
CA GLU A 22 -12.39 0.17 -6.45
C GLU A 22 -12.57 -0.46 -7.83
N SER A 23 -13.52 0.06 -8.62
CA SER A 23 -13.78 -0.38 -10.00
C SER A 23 -12.55 -0.25 -10.91
N SER A 24 -11.68 0.73 -10.66
CA SER A 24 -10.44 0.94 -11.42
C SER A 24 -9.25 0.09 -10.93
N ARG A 25 -9.42 -0.68 -9.83
CA ARG A 25 -8.34 -1.47 -9.23
C ARG A 25 -8.23 -2.89 -9.71
N GLY A 26 -9.28 -3.44 -10.34
CA GLY A 26 -9.28 -4.83 -10.80
C GLY A 26 -8.94 -5.81 -9.67
N GLN A 27 -9.59 -5.69 -8.52
CA GLN A 27 -9.37 -6.51 -7.32
C GLN A 27 -7.97 -6.40 -6.70
N CYS A 28 -7.21 -5.34 -7.01
CA CYS A 28 -5.94 -5.06 -6.35
C CYS A 28 -6.12 -4.24 -5.06
N GLY A 29 -5.33 -4.55 -4.03
CA GLY A 29 -5.09 -3.66 -2.89
C GLY A 29 -4.20 -2.48 -3.31
N GLU A 30 -4.13 -1.43 -2.50
CA GLU A 30 -3.38 -0.22 -2.81
C GLU A 30 -2.72 0.40 -1.56
N ASN A 31 -1.43 0.72 -1.67
CA ASN A 31 -0.74 1.62 -0.73
C ASN A 31 -0.37 2.92 -1.46
N LEU A 32 -0.46 4.04 -0.76
CA LEU A 32 -0.11 5.36 -1.27
C LEU A 32 0.97 6.01 -0.40
N ALA A 33 1.84 6.80 -1.01
CA ALA A 33 2.75 7.68 -0.29
C ALA A 33 2.93 9.01 -1.02
N TRP A 34 3.15 10.06 -0.23
CA TRP A 34 3.47 11.40 -0.72
C TRP A 34 4.61 12.00 0.10
N ALA A 35 5.44 12.81 -0.54
CA ALA A 35 6.34 13.74 0.13
C ALA A 35 6.65 14.92 -0.77
N SER A 36 7.09 16.03 -0.17
CA SER A 36 7.51 17.25 -0.85
C SER A 36 8.87 17.15 -1.57
N TYR A 37 9.48 15.96 -1.60
CA TYR A 37 10.78 15.68 -2.17
C TYR A 37 10.76 14.36 -2.96
N ASP A 38 11.87 14.04 -3.63
CA ASP A 38 12.01 12.75 -4.29
C ASP A 38 12.23 11.61 -3.30
N GLN A 39 11.26 10.70 -3.17
CA GLN A 39 11.31 9.59 -2.22
C GLN A 39 11.95 8.33 -2.85
N PRO A 40 13.06 7.82 -2.29
CA PRO A 40 13.59 6.51 -2.65
C PRO A 40 12.59 5.40 -2.30
N GLY A 41 12.49 4.37 -3.15
CA GLY A 41 11.58 3.24 -2.92
C GLY A 41 11.82 2.52 -1.59
N LYS A 42 13.07 2.46 -1.13
CA LYS A 42 13.44 1.91 0.19
C LYS A 42 12.76 2.66 1.33
N GLU A 43 12.79 3.99 1.30
CA GLU A 43 12.19 4.82 2.34
C GLU A 43 10.68 4.61 2.42
N VAL A 44 10.00 4.56 1.26
CA VAL A 44 8.55 4.31 1.20
C VAL A 44 8.21 2.94 1.76
N ALA A 45 8.95 1.89 1.37
CA ALA A 45 8.74 0.55 1.88
C ALA A 45 8.98 0.45 3.39
N GLU A 46 10.04 1.07 3.91
CA GLU A 46 10.33 1.12 5.35
C GLU A 46 9.25 1.88 6.11
N ARG A 47 8.76 3.00 5.59
CA ARG A 47 7.68 3.79 6.19
C ARG A 47 6.40 2.97 6.33
N TRP A 48 5.96 2.31 5.26
CA TRP A 48 4.80 1.43 5.29
C TRP A 48 5.00 0.23 6.22
N TYR A 49 6.17 -0.41 6.19
CA TYR A 49 6.45 -1.58 7.04
C TYR A 49 6.51 -1.21 8.53
N ASN A 50 7.00 -0.02 8.88
CA ASN A 50 7.14 0.44 10.26
C ASN A 50 5.82 0.51 11.04
N GLU A 51 4.66 0.50 10.36
CA GLU A 51 3.36 0.36 11.00
C GLU A 51 3.20 -0.96 11.78
N ILE A 52 4.06 -1.96 11.53
CA ILE A 52 4.16 -3.18 12.35
C ILE A 52 4.28 -2.87 13.85
N LYS A 53 4.90 -1.74 14.21
CA LYS A 53 5.07 -1.29 15.60
C LYS A 53 3.73 -1.01 16.30
N SER A 54 2.69 -0.72 15.52
CA SER A 54 1.33 -0.47 16.01
C SER A 54 0.40 -1.66 15.82
N TYR A 55 0.84 -2.72 15.14
CA TYR A 55 0.00 -3.88 14.86
C TYR A 55 0.01 -4.87 16.03
N ASN A 56 -1.18 -5.19 16.55
CA ASN A 56 -1.34 -6.16 17.63
C ASN A 56 -1.66 -7.55 17.06
N PHE A 57 -0.66 -8.43 17.01
CA PHE A 57 -0.85 -9.81 16.56
C PHE A 57 -1.79 -10.65 17.45
N ASN A 58 -2.01 -10.24 18.70
CA ASN A 58 -2.98 -10.91 19.59
C ASN A 58 -4.42 -10.42 19.38
N CYS A 59 -4.62 -9.33 18.62
CA CYS A 59 -5.93 -8.81 18.23
C CYS A 59 -5.88 -8.46 16.73
N PRO A 60 -5.79 -9.48 15.86
CA PRO A 60 -5.57 -9.29 14.44
C PRO A 60 -6.80 -8.63 13.79
N GLY A 61 -6.55 -7.68 12.89
CA GLY A 61 -7.63 -6.96 12.21
C GLY A 61 -7.15 -5.73 11.47
N PHE A 62 -8.08 -5.07 10.79
CA PHE A 62 -7.80 -3.82 10.11
C PHE A 62 -7.75 -2.66 11.10
N SER A 63 -6.75 -1.79 10.94
CA SER A 63 -6.75 -0.46 11.51
C SER A 63 -6.17 0.52 10.50
N SER A 64 -6.60 1.79 10.56
CA SER A 64 -6.10 2.82 9.64
C SER A 64 -4.60 3.08 9.79
N GLY A 65 -4.01 2.80 10.96
CA GLY A 65 -2.58 2.97 11.22
C GLY A 65 -1.71 1.75 10.91
N THR A 66 -2.30 0.65 10.42
CA THR A 66 -1.57 -0.59 10.11
C THR A 66 -1.85 -1.14 8.72
N GLY A 67 -2.74 -0.49 7.97
CA GLY A 67 -3.21 -0.96 6.68
C GLY A 67 -2.12 -1.09 5.63
N HIS A 68 -1.11 -0.22 5.64
CA HIS A 68 -0.02 -0.31 4.68
C HIS A 68 0.87 -1.52 4.99
N PHE A 69 1.23 -1.71 6.26
CA PHE A 69 1.99 -2.88 6.70
C PHE A 69 1.26 -4.18 6.36
N THR A 70 -0.02 -4.30 6.72
CA THR A 70 -0.78 -5.54 6.51
C THR A 70 -0.95 -5.85 5.02
N ALA A 71 -1.06 -4.84 4.15
CA ALA A 71 -1.06 -5.04 2.70
C ALA A 71 0.30 -5.54 2.17
N MET A 72 1.41 -5.07 2.73
CA MET A 72 2.76 -5.50 2.31
C MET A 72 3.04 -6.96 2.64
N VAL A 73 2.60 -7.44 3.80
CA VAL A 73 2.94 -8.78 4.30
C VAL A 73 1.81 -9.81 4.08
N TRP A 74 0.74 -9.43 3.39
CA TRP A 74 -0.42 -10.28 3.18
C TRP A 74 -0.04 -11.58 2.45
N LYS A 75 -0.05 -12.71 3.17
CA LYS A 75 0.38 -14.03 2.67
C LYS A 75 -0.22 -14.43 1.32
N ASN A 76 -1.51 -14.15 1.12
CA ASN A 76 -2.22 -14.53 -0.10
C ASN A 76 -2.00 -13.58 -1.29
N THR A 77 -1.41 -12.39 -1.08
CA THR A 77 -0.99 -11.52 -2.18
C THR A 77 0.21 -12.15 -2.89
N LYS A 78 0.15 -12.26 -4.23
CA LYS A 78 1.16 -12.98 -5.04
C LYS A 78 1.93 -12.10 -6.01
N LYS A 79 1.39 -10.93 -6.34
CA LYS A 79 2.00 -10.01 -7.30
C LYS A 79 1.88 -8.59 -6.76
N MET A 80 2.90 -7.80 -7.00
CA MET A 80 2.85 -6.37 -6.75
C MET A 80 3.43 -5.57 -7.92
N GLY A 81 2.99 -4.33 -8.03
CA GLY A 81 3.58 -3.34 -8.94
C GLY A 81 3.61 -1.98 -8.26
N VAL A 82 4.65 -1.19 -8.53
CA VAL A 82 4.81 0.14 -7.96
C VAL A 82 5.03 1.17 -9.06
N GLY A 83 4.41 2.34 -8.92
CA GLY A 83 4.61 3.50 -9.78
C GLY A 83 4.92 4.73 -8.93
N LYS A 84 5.85 5.56 -9.41
CA LYS A 84 6.18 6.86 -8.84
C LYS A 84 6.01 7.94 -9.91
N ALA A 85 5.45 9.07 -9.53
CA ALA A 85 5.42 10.26 -10.37
C ALA A 85 5.86 11.48 -9.56
N THR A 86 6.61 12.37 -10.21
CA THR A 86 7.02 13.65 -9.66
C THR A 86 6.10 14.73 -10.23
N ALA A 87 5.57 15.57 -9.35
CA ALA A 87 4.74 16.70 -9.72
C ALA A 87 5.59 17.92 -10.07
N SER A 88 4.99 18.95 -10.68
CA SER A 88 5.71 20.16 -11.11
C SER A 88 6.34 20.99 -9.97
N ASP A 89 5.95 20.75 -8.72
CA ASP A 89 6.57 21.38 -7.54
C ASP A 89 7.69 20.54 -6.91
N GLY A 90 8.09 19.44 -7.56
CA GLY A 90 9.10 18.52 -7.05
C GLY A 90 8.60 17.49 -6.04
N SER A 91 7.32 17.56 -5.61
CA SER A 91 6.74 16.55 -4.74
C SER A 91 6.56 15.22 -5.48
N THR A 92 6.61 14.10 -4.75
CA THR A 92 6.45 12.76 -5.33
C THR A 92 5.24 12.03 -4.78
N PHE A 93 4.59 11.28 -5.66
CA PHE A 93 3.46 10.42 -5.37
C PHE A 93 3.83 8.99 -5.74
N VAL A 94 3.69 8.06 -4.81
CA VAL A 94 3.96 6.64 -5.00
C VAL A 94 2.68 5.85 -4.80
N VAL A 95 2.44 4.90 -5.71
CA VAL A 95 1.30 3.98 -5.68
C VAL A 95 1.85 2.56 -5.78
N ALA A 96 1.52 1.71 -4.82
CA ALA A 96 1.73 0.27 -4.92
C ALA A 96 0.39 -0.44 -5.10
N ARG A 97 0.34 -1.46 -5.96
CA ARG A 97 -0.81 -2.33 -6.19
C ARG A 97 -0.46 -3.77 -5.83
N TYR A 98 -1.38 -4.45 -5.15
CA TYR A 98 -1.20 -5.80 -4.62
C TYR A 98 -2.29 -6.74 -5.13
N PHE A 99 -1.93 -7.86 -5.76
CA PHE A 99 -2.90 -8.84 -6.29
C PHE A 99 -2.59 -10.27 -5.84
N PRO A 100 -3.59 -11.05 -5.41
CA PRO A 100 -4.93 -10.60 -4.98
C PRO A 100 -4.87 -9.54 -3.88
N ALA A 101 -5.93 -8.74 -3.72
CA ALA A 101 -6.03 -7.75 -2.65
C ALA A 101 -5.87 -8.39 -1.27
N GLY A 102 -5.11 -7.71 -0.40
CA GLY A 102 -5.08 -7.99 1.03
C GLY A 102 -6.10 -7.17 1.80
N ASN A 103 -5.96 -7.14 3.12
CA ASN A 103 -6.79 -6.35 4.05
C ASN A 103 -8.29 -6.64 3.94
N ILE A 104 -8.66 -7.88 3.58
CA ILE A 104 -10.05 -8.33 3.56
C ILE A 104 -10.49 -8.55 5.01
N THR A 105 -11.56 -7.86 5.44
CA THR A 105 -12.01 -7.80 6.85
C THR A 105 -12.91 -8.97 7.26
N ASN A 106 -12.88 -10.07 6.53
CA ASN A 106 -13.61 -11.28 6.91
C ASN A 106 -12.97 -11.89 8.18
N GLN A 107 -13.80 -12.51 9.00
CA GLN A 107 -13.36 -13.16 10.23
C GLN A 107 -12.22 -14.16 9.94
N GLY A 108 -11.13 -14.08 10.72
CA GLY A 108 -9.95 -14.96 10.61
C GLY A 108 -8.93 -14.58 9.53
N TYR A 109 -9.28 -13.75 8.54
CA TYR A 109 -8.40 -13.50 7.40
C TYR A 109 -7.08 -12.81 7.79
N PHE A 110 -7.12 -11.85 8.73
CA PHE A 110 -5.92 -11.17 9.20
C PHE A 110 -4.97 -12.11 9.93
N GLU A 111 -5.49 -13.03 10.74
CA GLU A 111 -4.68 -14.02 11.46
C GLU A 111 -3.98 -14.98 10.49
N GLU A 112 -4.68 -15.43 9.45
CA GLU A 112 -4.12 -16.34 8.44
C GLU A 112 -3.10 -15.68 7.51
N ASN A 113 -3.20 -14.36 7.30
CA ASN A 113 -2.44 -13.64 6.27
C ASN A 113 -1.36 -12.70 6.81
N VAL A 114 -1.46 -12.23 8.05
CA VAL A 114 -0.50 -11.29 8.66
C VAL A 114 0.22 -12.02 9.80
N LEU A 115 1.28 -12.74 9.43
CA LEU A 115 2.02 -13.59 10.36
C LEU A 115 3.06 -12.79 11.15
N PRO A 116 3.34 -13.15 12.41
CA PRO A 116 4.44 -12.58 13.18
C PRO A 116 5.79 -12.72 12.45
N PRO A 117 6.71 -11.76 12.60
CA PRO A 117 8.06 -11.88 12.05
C PRO A 117 8.77 -13.10 12.64
N LYS A 118 9.55 -13.79 11.81
CA LYS A 118 10.40 -14.89 12.28
C LYS A 118 11.49 -14.31 13.19
N LYS A 119 11.76 -15.01 14.30
CA LYS A 119 12.91 -14.75 15.16
C LYS A 119 14.21 -15.19 14.49
#